data_AF-A0A959NET0-F1
#
_entry.id   AF-A0A959NET0-F1
#
_cell.length_a   1.000
_cell.length_b   1.000
_cell.length_c   1.000
_cell.angle_alpha   90.00
_cell.angle_beta   90.00
_cell.angle_gamma   90.00
#
_symmetry.space_group_name_H-M   'P 1'
#
loop_
_entity.id
_entity.type
_entity.pdbx_description
1 polymer ?
#
loop_
_entity_poly.entity_id
_entity_poly.type
_entity_poly.pdbx_seq_one_letter_code
_entity_poly.pdbx_strand_id
1 'polypeptide(L)'
;IHQNWVLCEFSMAFPAHGLKEILFEMQMQGYQPVIAHPERYIYLENSKGFYEELKNIGCLFQLNLTSMTGFYGHTPKELAKYLLKNEYYDLVGTDLHNKKYLEALKSPKLDGILKNICSSNKIRNKEL
;
A
#
# COMPACT_ATOMS: atom_id res chain seq x y z
N ILE A 1 -9.83 14.54 11.05
CA ILE A 1 -9.27 13.73 9.95
C ILE A 1 -8.19 14.58 9.29
N HIS A 2 -6.95 14.09 9.20
CA HIS A 2 -5.86 14.84 8.57
C HIS A 2 -6.11 14.91 7.06
N GLN A 3 -6.21 16.11 6.48
CA GLN A 3 -6.47 16.33 5.03
C GLN A 3 -7.63 15.51 4.44
N ASN A 4 -8.60 15.08 5.24
CA ASN A 4 -9.66 14.13 4.84
C ASN A 4 -9.17 12.78 4.30
N TRP A 5 -7.94 12.36 4.63
CA TRP A 5 -7.41 11.06 4.24
C TRP A 5 -8.06 9.95 5.05
N VAL A 6 -8.51 8.91 4.35
CA VAL A 6 -9.17 7.74 4.96
C VAL A 6 -8.46 6.48 4.50
N LEU A 7 -7.92 5.73 5.45
CA LEU A 7 -7.28 4.44 5.19
C LEU A 7 -8.37 3.39 4.90
N CYS A 8 -8.31 2.79 3.72
CA CYS A 8 -9.28 1.82 3.21
C CYS A 8 -8.61 0.45 3.06
N GLU A 9 -9.17 -0.54 3.75
CA GLU A 9 -8.78 -1.95 3.64
C GLU A 9 -9.98 -2.79 3.18
N PHE A 10 -9.70 -3.83 2.39
CA PHE A 10 -10.69 -4.79 1.92
C PHE A 10 -10.07 -6.20 1.82
N SER A 11 -10.87 -7.18 1.39
CA SER A 11 -10.48 -8.59 1.32
C SER A 11 -9.18 -8.78 0.54
N MET A 12 -8.22 -9.49 1.14
CA MET A 12 -6.94 -9.82 0.50
C MET A 12 -7.06 -10.88 -0.58
N ALA A 13 -8.08 -11.73 -0.47
CA ALA A 13 -8.26 -12.90 -1.33
C ALA A 13 -9.24 -12.68 -2.47
N PHE A 14 -10.17 -11.73 -2.35
CA PHE A 14 -11.28 -11.56 -3.30
C PHE A 14 -11.53 -10.08 -3.61
N PRO A 15 -11.87 -9.75 -4.87
CA PRO A 15 -12.30 -8.40 -5.23
C PRO A 15 -13.53 -7.97 -4.41
N ALA A 16 -13.50 -6.74 -3.90
CA ALA A 16 -14.68 -6.11 -3.33
C ALA A 16 -15.63 -5.67 -4.44
N HIS A 17 -16.89 -6.10 -4.36
CA HIS A 17 -17.93 -5.68 -5.31
C HIS A 17 -18.18 -4.17 -5.16
N GLY A 18 -18.20 -3.45 -6.29
CA GLY A 18 -18.46 -2.01 -6.28
C GLY A 18 -17.33 -1.16 -5.69
N LEU A 19 -16.10 -1.69 -5.58
CA LEU A 19 -15.00 -0.97 -4.92
C LEU A 19 -14.74 0.41 -5.53
N LYS A 20 -14.75 0.52 -6.86
CA LYS A 20 -14.47 1.79 -7.55
C LYS A 20 -15.58 2.81 -7.30
N GLU A 21 -16.82 2.36 -7.28
CA GLU A 21 -18.00 3.17 -6.99
C GLU A 21 -17.94 3.72 -5.56
N ILE A 22 -17.60 2.87 -4.58
CA ILE A 22 -17.43 3.29 -3.18
C ILE A 22 -16.31 4.32 -3.06
N LEU A 23 -15.15 4.08 -3.68
CA LEU A 23 -14.02 5.01 -3.65
C LEU A 23 -14.36 6.35 -4.30
N PHE A 24 -15.08 6.31 -5.41
CA PHE A 24 -15.57 7.52 -6.09
C PHE A 24 -16.57 8.30 -5.24
N GLU A 25 -17.53 7.65 -4.61
CA GLU A 25 -18.47 8.28 -3.68
C GLU A 25 -17.75 8.93 -2.49
N MET A 26 -16.74 8.25 -1.92
CA MET A 26 -15.90 8.84 -0.87
C MET A 26 -15.23 10.13 -1.35
N GLN A 27 -14.69 10.15 -2.56
CA GLN A 27 -14.09 11.34 -3.16
C GLN A 27 -15.09 12.46 -3.41
N MET A 28 -16.30 12.14 -3.87
CA MET A 28 -17.38 13.12 -4.03
C MET A 28 -17.78 13.78 -2.71
N GLN A 29 -17.63 13.07 -1.58
CA GLN A 29 -17.84 13.62 -0.23
C GLN A 29 -16.62 14.35 0.34
N GLY A 30 -15.55 14.52 -0.44
CA GLY A 30 -14.35 15.25 -0.05
C GLY A 30 -13.33 14.44 0.76
N TYR A 31 -13.49 13.11 0.82
CA TYR A 31 -12.48 12.21 1.39
C TYR A 31 -11.43 11.84 0.35
N GLN A 32 -10.18 11.66 0.80
CA GLN A 32 -9.09 11.14 -0.02
C GLN A 32 -8.83 9.68 0.38
N PRO A 33 -9.20 8.70 -0.46
CA PRO A 33 -8.93 7.30 -0.15
C PRO A 33 -7.42 7.00 -0.16
N VAL A 34 -6.99 6.29 0.86
CA VAL A 34 -5.65 5.72 0.99
C VAL A 34 -5.81 4.21 1.05
N ILE A 35 -5.42 3.49 0.01
CA ILE A 35 -5.48 2.04 -0.04
C ILE A 35 -4.38 1.49 0.87
N ALA A 36 -4.80 0.79 1.92
CA ALA A 36 -3.90 0.09 2.83
C ALA A 36 -3.23 -1.08 2.09
N HIS A 37 -1.91 -1.18 2.21
CA HIS A 37 -1.09 -2.32 1.79
C HIS A 37 -1.59 -3.02 0.52
N PRO A 38 -1.68 -2.30 -0.62
CA PRO A 38 -2.24 -2.83 -1.85
C PRO A 38 -1.51 -4.08 -2.36
N GLU A 39 -0.25 -4.27 -1.99
CA GLU A 39 0.52 -5.48 -2.29
C GLU A 39 -0.04 -6.76 -1.67
N ARG A 40 -0.92 -6.67 -0.66
CA ARG A 40 -1.52 -7.83 0.00
C ARG A 40 -2.76 -8.35 -0.73
N TYR A 41 -3.24 -7.66 -1.75
CA TYR A 41 -4.37 -8.08 -2.58
C TYR A 41 -3.89 -9.10 -3.62
N ILE A 42 -3.68 -10.34 -3.18
CA ILE A 42 -3.05 -11.40 -3.98
C ILE A 42 -3.83 -11.72 -5.26
N TYR A 43 -5.15 -11.47 -5.28
CA TYR A 43 -5.97 -11.64 -6.48
C TYR A 43 -5.59 -10.67 -7.62
N LEU A 44 -4.84 -9.61 -7.33
CA LEU A 44 -4.32 -8.65 -8.32
C LEU A 44 -2.97 -9.05 -8.91
N GLU A 45 -2.36 -10.17 -8.49
CA GLU A 45 -1.12 -10.67 -9.09
C GLU A 45 -1.21 -10.80 -10.61
N ASN A 46 -2.34 -11.33 -11.09
CA ASN A 46 -2.63 -11.51 -12.51
C ASN A 46 -3.40 -10.34 -13.14
N SER A 47 -3.70 -9.28 -12.38
CA SER A 47 -4.47 -8.12 -12.84
C SER A 47 -3.87 -6.81 -12.36
N LYS A 48 -2.58 -6.60 -12.67
CA LYS A 48 -1.84 -5.43 -12.22
C LYS A 48 -2.36 -4.10 -12.79
N GLY A 49 -3.09 -4.14 -13.92
CA GLY A 49 -3.75 -2.95 -14.49
C GLY A 49 -4.76 -2.30 -13.53
N PHE A 50 -5.34 -3.08 -12.61
CA PHE A 50 -6.25 -2.51 -11.61
C PHE A 50 -5.57 -1.52 -10.66
N TYR A 51 -4.27 -1.68 -10.37
CA TYR A 51 -3.54 -0.70 -9.58
C TYR A 51 -3.46 0.65 -10.29
N GLU A 52 -3.24 0.63 -11.60
CA GLU A 52 -3.21 1.84 -12.43
C GLU A 52 -4.58 2.51 -12.46
N GLU A 53 -5.66 1.74 -12.59
CA GLU A 53 -7.04 2.27 -12.48
C GLU A 53 -7.25 3.02 -11.14
N LEU A 54 -6.86 2.41 -10.02
CA LEU A 54 -6.97 3.02 -8.70
C LEU A 54 -6.12 4.29 -8.57
N LYS A 55 -4.90 4.31 -9.13
CA LYS A 55 -4.07 5.52 -9.16
C LYS A 55 -4.67 6.60 -10.05
N ASN A 56 -5.26 6.24 -11.19
CA ASN A 56 -5.87 7.18 -12.14
C ASN A 56 -7.13 7.86 -11.57
N ILE A 57 -7.91 7.17 -10.74
CA ILE A 57 -9.01 7.81 -10.00
C ILE A 57 -8.52 8.61 -8.78
N GLY A 58 -7.21 8.66 -8.53
CA GLY A 58 -6.61 9.52 -7.52
C GLY A 58 -6.44 8.87 -6.14
N CYS A 59 -6.52 7.54 -6.02
CA CYS A 59 -6.24 6.87 -4.74
C CYS A 59 -4.75 6.99 -4.37
N LEU A 60 -4.49 7.16 -3.08
CA LEU A 60 -3.14 7.06 -2.51
C LEU A 60 -2.89 5.62 -2.06
N PHE A 61 -1.65 5.14 -2.14
CA PHE A 61 -1.26 3.80 -1.72
C PHE A 61 -0.27 3.86 -0.55
N GLN A 62 -0.51 3.03 0.47
CA GLN A 62 0.37 2.88 1.62
C GLN A 62 1.05 1.50 1.62
N LEU A 63 2.36 1.45 1.38
CA LEU A 63 3.15 0.22 1.47
C LEU A 63 3.20 -0.28 2.92
N ASN A 64 2.97 -1.56 3.15
CA ASN A 64 3.37 -2.20 4.42
C ASN A 64 4.83 -2.66 4.32
N LEU A 65 5.70 -2.03 5.11
CA LEU A 65 7.14 -2.31 5.14
C LEU A 65 7.45 -3.78 5.44
N THR A 66 6.61 -4.44 6.23
CA THR A 66 6.74 -5.86 6.58
C THR A 66 6.59 -6.75 5.35
N SER A 67 5.82 -6.35 4.33
CA SER A 67 5.68 -7.07 3.05
C SER A 67 7.01 -7.23 2.32
N MET A 68 7.90 -6.23 2.41
CA MET A 68 9.22 -6.27 1.76
C MET A 68 10.14 -7.35 2.33
N THR A 69 9.91 -7.77 3.57
CA THR A 69 10.69 -8.81 4.24
C THR A 69 10.35 -10.22 3.73
N GLY A 70 9.15 -10.40 3.16
CA GLY A 70 8.58 -11.71 2.79
C GLY A 70 7.73 -12.35 3.89
N PHE A 71 7.44 -11.63 4.98
CA PHE A 71 6.64 -12.14 6.11
C PHE A 71 5.27 -12.69 5.71
N TYR A 72 4.59 -12.05 4.75
CA TYR A 72 3.27 -12.48 4.25
C TYR A 72 3.35 -13.48 3.09
N GLY A 73 4.55 -13.97 2.74
CA GLY A 73 4.77 -14.91 1.64
C GLY A 73 5.34 -14.27 0.36
N HIS A 74 5.47 -15.10 -0.68
CA HIS A 74 6.13 -14.73 -1.94
C HIS A 74 5.34 -13.68 -2.73
N THR A 75 4.05 -13.93 -2.99
CA THR A 75 3.21 -13.05 -3.82
C THR A 75 3.13 -11.62 -3.27
N PRO A 76 2.83 -11.36 -1.97
CA PRO A 76 2.82 -10.00 -1.45
C PRO A 76 4.17 -9.29 -1.57
N LYS A 77 5.28 -10.01 -1.41
CA LYS A 77 6.62 -9.44 -1.55
C LYS A 77 6.91 -9.02 -2.99
N GLU A 78 6.55 -9.85 -3.97
CA GLU A 78 6.78 -9.53 -5.38
C GLU A 78 5.85 -8.41 -5.87
N LEU A 79 4.60 -8.37 -5.41
CA LEU A 79 3.72 -7.23 -5.62
C LEU A 79 4.28 -5.96 -4.97
N ALA A 80 4.82 -6.04 -3.76
CA ALA A 80 5.41 -4.89 -3.09
C ALA A 80 6.56 -4.29 -3.90
N LYS A 81 7.46 -5.15 -4.41
CA LYS A 81 8.56 -4.74 -5.29
C LYS A 81 8.06 -4.16 -6.61
N TYR A 82 7.03 -4.76 -7.22
CA TYR A 82 6.43 -4.27 -8.46
C TYR A 82 5.87 -2.86 -8.27
N LEU A 83 5.04 -2.64 -7.26
CA LEU A 83 4.44 -1.34 -6.97
C LEU A 83 5.50 -0.29 -6.59
N LEU A 84 6.54 -0.69 -5.86
CA LEU A 84 7.66 0.18 -5.54
C LEU A 84 8.46 0.58 -6.78
N LYS A 85 8.75 -0.37 -7.68
CA LYS A 85 9.49 -0.12 -8.93
C LYS A 85 8.72 0.82 -9.87
N ASN A 86 7.40 0.74 -9.89
CA ASN A 86 6.54 1.64 -10.67
C ASN A 86 6.21 2.95 -9.92
N GLU A 87 6.81 3.17 -8.74
CA GLU A 87 6.63 4.38 -7.95
C GLU A 87 5.16 4.69 -7.60
N TYR A 88 4.36 3.67 -7.30
CA TYR A 88 2.93 3.80 -7.01
C TYR A 88 2.62 4.17 -5.55
N TYR A 89 3.55 3.95 -4.63
CA TYR A 89 3.34 4.25 -3.21
C TYR A 89 3.50 5.75 -2.91
N ASP A 90 2.55 6.26 -2.13
CA ASP A 90 2.54 7.63 -1.62
C ASP A 90 2.91 7.63 -0.13
N LEU A 91 2.70 6.52 0.57
CA LEU A 91 2.94 6.37 2.00
C LEU A 91 3.61 5.04 2.31
N VAL A 92 4.26 4.98 3.46
CA VAL A 92 4.74 3.74 4.08
C VAL A 92 4.19 3.59 5.50
N GLY A 93 3.98 2.36 5.92
CA GLY A 93 3.49 2.04 7.25
C GLY A 93 3.97 0.66 7.68
N THR A 94 3.90 0.37 8.96
CA THR A 94 4.43 -0.87 9.53
C THR A 94 3.36 -1.94 9.76
N ASP A 95 2.10 -1.52 9.93
CA ASP A 95 0.96 -2.41 10.22
C ASP A 95 1.23 -3.34 11.42
N LEU A 96 1.86 -2.80 12.48
CA LEU A 96 2.32 -3.58 13.64
C LEU A 96 1.15 -4.05 14.50
N HIS A 97 1.04 -5.37 14.64
CA HIS A 97 0.04 -6.00 15.51
C HIS A 97 0.64 -6.72 16.72
N ASN A 98 1.92 -7.12 16.67
CA ASN A 98 2.64 -7.76 17.77
C ASN A 98 4.16 -7.78 17.55
N LYS A 99 4.89 -8.34 18.52
CA LYS A 99 6.36 -8.43 18.51
C LYS A 99 6.93 -9.16 17.29
N LYS A 100 6.25 -10.15 16.71
CA LYS A 100 6.76 -10.89 15.54
C LYS A 100 6.94 -9.98 14.32
N TYR A 101 6.04 -9.00 14.15
CA TYR A 101 6.14 -8.03 13.07
C TYR A 101 7.35 -7.12 13.27
N LEU A 102 7.59 -6.68 14.51
CA LEU A 102 8.77 -5.89 14.85
C LEU A 102 10.07 -6.65 14.56
N GLU A 103 10.14 -7.94 14.90
CA GLU A 103 11.31 -8.77 14.57
C GLU A 103 11.52 -8.94 13.06
N ALA A 104 10.44 -9.05 12.28
CA ALA A 104 10.55 -9.09 10.82
C ALA A 104 11.13 -7.77 10.25
N LEU A 105 10.74 -6.63 10.80
CA LEU A 105 11.22 -5.31 10.36
C LEU A 105 12.70 -5.07 10.69
N LYS A 106 13.26 -5.73 11.72
CA LYS A 106 14.70 -5.66 12.04
C LYS A 106 15.59 -6.37 11.02
N SER A 107 15.02 -6.95 9.97
CA SER A 107 15.78 -7.60 8.90
C SER A 107 16.71 -6.61 8.19
N PRO A 108 18.04 -6.87 8.11
CA PRO A 108 19.00 -6.01 7.41
C PRO A 108 18.66 -5.78 5.92
N LYS A 109 17.84 -6.67 5.34
CA LYS A 109 17.34 -6.53 3.97
C LYS A 109 16.48 -5.28 3.78
N LEU A 110 15.85 -4.78 4.85
CA LEU A 110 14.97 -3.62 4.80
C LEU A 110 15.74 -2.29 4.72
N ASP A 111 16.97 -2.23 5.26
CA ASP A 111 17.77 -0.99 5.31
C ASP A 111 18.02 -0.39 3.92
N GLY A 112 18.40 -1.23 2.94
CA GLY A 112 18.62 -0.79 1.57
C GLY A 112 17.34 -0.29 0.89
N ILE A 113 16.21 -0.96 1.17
CA ILE A 113 14.89 -0.58 0.65
C ILE A 113 14.44 0.75 1.25
N LEU A 114 14.60 0.93 2.57
CA LEU A 114 14.25 2.17 3.25
C LEU A 114 15.08 3.35 2.74
N LYS A 115 16.37 3.16 2.47
CA LYS A 115 17.19 4.20 1.83
C LYS A 115 16.61 4.63 0.48
N ASN A 116 16.22 3.67 -0.36
CA ASN A 116 15.61 3.97 -1.66
C ASN A 116 14.27 4.68 -1.52
N ILE A 117 13.39 4.20 -0.63
CA ILE A 117 12.09 4.81 -0.33
C ILE A 117 12.27 6.25 0.18
N CYS A 118 13.15 6.46 1.16
CA CYS A 118 13.42 7.78 1.73
C CYS A 118 14.10 8.75 0.75
N SER A 119 14.84 8.24 -0.24
CA SER A 119 15.41 9.05 -1.32
C SER A 119 14.38 9.43 -2.39
N SER A 120 13.23 8.74 -2.45
CA SER A 120 12.13 9.11 -3.33
C SER A 120 11.39 10.32 -2.75
N ASN A 121 11.20 11.35 -3.57
CA ASN A 121 10.41 12.53 -3.20
C ASN A 121 8.89 12.27 -3.24
N LYS A 122 8.43 11.04 -3.53
CA LYS A 122 7.01 10.71 -3.59
C LYS A 122 6.39 10.30 -2.26
N ILE A 123 7.20 9.98 -1.24
CA ILE A 123 6.69 9.50 0.04
C ILE A 123 6.29 10.68 0.93
N ARG A 124 5.00 10.74 1.25
CA ARG A 124 4.31 11.86 1.89
C ARG A 124 4.12 11.69 3.39
N ASN A 125 4.80 10.73 4.01
CA ASN A 125 4.69 10.48 5.46
C ASN A 125 5.00 11.71 6.33
N LYS A 126 5.76 12.69 5.84
CA LYS A 126 6.05 13.97 6.54
C LYS A 126 4.86 14.93 6.57
N GLU A 127 3.87 14.70 5.71
CA GLU A 127 2.65 15.51 5.65
C GLU A 127 1.61 15.07 6.69
N LEU A 128 1.74 13.88 7.28
CA LEU A 128 0.80 13.31 8.26
C LEU A 128 0.79 14.06 9.61
#